data_AF-A0A1D7Y0Y2-F1
#
_entry.id   AF-A0A1D7Y0Y2-F1
#
_cell.length_a   1.000
_cell.length_b   1.000
_cell.length_c   1.000
_cell.angle_alpha   90.00
_cell.angle_beta   90.00
_cell.angle_gamma   90.00
#
_symmetry.space_group_name_H-M   'P 1'
#
loop_
_entity.id
_entity.type
_entity.pdbx_description
1 polymer ?
#
loop_
_entity_poly.entity_id
_entity_poly.type
_entity_poly.pdbx_seq_one_letter_code
_entity_poly.pdbx_strand_id
1 'polypeptide(L)'
;MYPKLGEGYRFKYLFKDFWDIEDKQAEGYLAFWCDRADDSGISPFQKAVKTIKVHWSGIINYIESKINNGILEDLNSKIQLAKKRARV
;
A
#
# COMPACT_ATOMS: atom_id res chain seq x y z
N MET A 1 -25.33 -6.12 19.05
CA MET A 1 -24.10 -5.50 18.52
C MET A 1 -23.67 -6.34 17.32
N TYR A 2 -23.51 -5.78 16.12
CA TYR A 2 -23.25 -6.55 14.89
C TYR A 2 -21.73 -6.77 14.70
N PRO A 3 -21.16 -7.91 15.11
CA PRO A 3 -19.70 -8.12 15.06
C PRO A 3 -19.15 -8.01 13.63
N LYS A 4 -19.91 -8.46 12.64
CA LYS A 4 -19.58 -8.35 11.21
C LYS A 4 -19.45 -6.90 10.71
N LEU A 5 -20.15 -5.94 11.31
CA LEU A 5 -20.03 -4.52 10.95
C LEU A 5 -18.73 -3.92 11.50
N GLY A 6 -18.33 -4.30 12.71
CA GLY A 6 -17.06 -3.86 13.31
C GLY A 6 -15.84 -4.44 12.58
N GLU A 7 -15.89 -5.73 12.23
CA GLU A 7 -14.84 -6.37 11.43
C GLU A 7 -14.72 -5.77 10.03
N GLY A 8 -15.85 -5.51 9.36
CA GLY A 8 -15.83 -4.88 8.05
C GLY A 8 -15.23 -3.47 8.07
N TYR A 9 -15.52 -2.67 9.09
CA TYR A 9 -14.90 -1.37 9.27
C TYR A 9 -13.39 -1.47 9.47
N ARG A 10 -12.95 -2.44 10.27
CA ARG A 10 -11.52 -2.67 10.51
C ARG A 10 -10.78 -3.10 9.25
N PHE A 11 -11.34 -3.99 8.44
CA PHE A 11 -10.76 -4.37 7.14
C PHE A 11 -10.64 -3.19 6.17
N LYS A 12 -11.65 -2.30 6.17
CA LYS A 12 -11.61 -1.07 5.37
C LYS A 12 -10.45 -0.16 5.78
N TYR A 13 -10.22 0.04 7.08
CA TYR A 13 -9.11 0.86 7.56
C TYR A 13 -7.76 0.21 7.26
N LEU A 14 -7.60 -1.09 7.53
CA LEU A 14 -6.36 -1.80 7.22
C LEU A 14 -6.00 -1.74 5.72
N PHE A 15 -7.01 -1.80 4.84
CA PHE A 15 -6.80 -1.64 3.40
C PHE A 15 -6.47 -0.19 2.99
N LYS A 16 -6.93 0.80 3.76
CA LYS A 16 -6.55 2.19 3.54
C LYS A 16 -5.08 2.42 3.91
N ASP A 17 -4.66 1.90 5.06
CA ASP A 17 -3.27 1.98 5.54
C ASP A 17 -2.28 1.35 4.56
N PHE A 18 -2.67 0.27 3.86
CA PHE A 18 -1.84 -0.36 2.83
C PHE A 18 -1.26 0.64 1.80
N TRP A 19 -2.03 1.65 1.40
CA TRP A 19 -1.61 2.63 0.40
C TRP A 19 -0.57 3.65 0.90
N ASP A 20 -0.27 3.64 2.20
CA ASP A 20 0.69 4.53 2.86
C ASP A 20 1.98 3.79 3.25
N ILE A 21 2.03 2.46 3.11
CA ILE A 21 3.17 1.64 3.53
C ILE A 21 4.37 1.82 2.57
N GLU A 22 5.55 2.04 3.16
CA GLU A 22 6.82 2.08 2.42
C GLU A 22 7.23 0.69 1.88
N ASP A 23 7.82 0.73 0.69
CA ASP A 23 8.01 -0.33 -0.32
C ASP A 23 8.19 -1.75 0.20
N LYS A 24 9.19 -1.92 1.07
CA LYS A 24 9.71 -3.24 1.44
C LYS A 24 8.74 -4.08 2.26
N GLN A 25 7.71 -3.48 2.83
CA GLN A 25 6.72 -4.18 3.65
C GLN A 25 5.34 -4.26 2.99
N ALA A 26 5.12 -3.55 1.86
CA ALA A 26 3.82 -3.45 1.23
C ALA A 26 3.30 -4.80 0.72
N GLU A 27 4.16 -5.60 0.08
CA GLU A 27 3.76 -6.92 -0.43
C GLU A 27 3.35 -7.87 0.70
N GLY A 28 4.16 -7.96 1.76
CA GLY A 28 3.87 -8.80 2.92
C GLY A 28 2.61 -8.35 3.67
N TYR A 29 2.39 -7.05 3.78
CA TYR A 29 1.19 -6.50 4.39
C TYR A 29 -0.07 -6.79 3.55
N LEU A 30 0.02 -6.67 2.21
CA LEU A 30 -1.10 -7.00 1.32
C LEU A 30 -1.45 -8.49 1.40
N ALA A 31 -0.44 -9.35 1.51
CA ALA A 31 -0.63 -10.79 1.67
C ALA A 31 -1.35 -11.11 2.99
N PHE A 32 -0.90 -10.51 4.09
CA PHE A 32 -1.55 -10.62 5.39
C PHE A 32 -3.00 -10.13 5.35
N TRP A 33 -3.25 -8.98 4.74
CA TRP A 33 -4.61 -8.45 4.62
C TRP A 33 -5.50 -9.41 3.82
N CYS A 34 -4.99 -9.98 2.71
CA CYS A 34 -5.74 -10.91 1.88
C CYS A 34 -6.11 -12.19 2.64
N ASP A 35 -5.20 -12.76 3.42
CA ASP A 35 -5.45 -13.95 4.25
C ASP A 35 -6.59 -13.70 5.25
N ARG A 36 -6.48 -12.60 6.00
CA ARG A 36 -7.47 -12.19 7.00
C ARG A 36 -8.84 -11.87 6.37
N ALA A 37 -8.84 -11.20 5.23
CA ALA A 37 -10.05 -10.83 4.51
C ALA A 37 -10.76 -12.05 3.91
N ASP A 38 -10.02 -13.06 3.44
CA ASP A 38 -10.56 -14.31 2.91
C ASP A 38 -11.19 -15.17 4.02
N ASP A 39 -10.49 -15.31 5.15
CA ASP A 39 -10.91 -16.06 6.34
C ASP A 39 -12.13 -15.44 7.06
N SER A 40 -12.36 -14.13 6.88
CA SER A 40 -13.49 -13.42 7.49
C SER A 40 -14.88 -13.96 7.11
N GLY A 41 -14.98 -14.73 6.01
CA GLY A 41 -16.26 -15.25 5.50
C GLY A 41 -17.22 -14.16 5.01
N ILE A 42 -16.75 -12.92 4.85
CA ILE A 42 -17.54 -11.79 4.37
C ILE A 42 -17.38 -11.70 2.85
N SER A 43 -18.42 -12.13 2.12
CA SER A 43 -18.46 -12.21 0.65
C SER A 43 -17.85 -11.01 -0.11
N PRO A 44 -18.13 -9.73 0.22
CA PRO A 44 -17.52 -8.62 -0.49
C PRO A 44 -15.99 -8.54 -0.32
N PHE A 45 -15.44 -8.93 0.83
CA PHE A 45 -13.98 -8.96 1.04
C PHE A 45 -13.34 -10.13 0.30
N GLN A 46 -13.97 -11.30 0.29
CA GLN A 46 -13.50 -12.45 -0.52
C GLN A 46 -13.46 -12.12 -2.01
N LYS A 47 -14.45 -11.37 -2.52
CA LYS A 47 -14.44 -10.87 -3.90
C LYS A 47 -13.29 -9.89 -4.13
N ALA A 48 -13.04 -8.97 -3.19
CA ALA A 48 -11.91 -8.04 -3.28
C ALA A 48 -10.56 -8.78 -3.29
N VAL A 49 -10.38 -9.80 -2.45
CA VAL A 49 -9.17 -10.65 -2.44
C VAL A 49 -8.94 -11.30 -3.79
N LYS A 50 -9.99 -11.83 -4.44
CA LYS A 50 -9.88 -12.40 -5.79
C LYS A 50 -9.39 -11.36 -6.81
N THR A 51 -9.96 -10.15 -6.79
CA THR A 51 -9.53 -9.06 -7.67
C THR A 51 -8.08 -8.65 -7.41
N ILE A 52 -7.68 -8.53 -6.14
CA ILE A 52 -6.30 -8.18 -5.76
C ILE A 52 -5.31 -9.23 -6.25
N LYS A 53 -5.61 -10.52 -6.07
CA LYS A 53 -4.76 -11.62 -6.55
C LYS A 53 -4.59 -11.61 -8.08
N VAL A 54 -5.63 -11.27 -8.83
CA VAL A 54 -5.56 -11.12 -10.30
C VAL A 54 -4.65 -9.96 -10.72
N HIS A 55 -4.67 -8.86 -9.97
CA HIS A 55 -3.91 -7.64 -10.29
C HIS A 55 -2.64 -7.45 -9.45
N TRP A 56 -2.17 -8.51 -8.78
CA TRP A 56 -1.11 -8.44 -7.77
C TRP A 56 0.12 -7.69 -8.27
N SER A 57 0.69 -8.13 -9.39
CA SER A 57 1.90 -7.53 -9.96
C SER A 57 1.73 -6.05 -10.31
N GLY A 58 0.54 -5.62 -10.76
CA GLY A 58 0.27 -4.22 -11.06
C GLY A 58 0.17 -3.35 -9.81
N ILE A 59 -0.39 -3.90 -8.74
CA ILE A 59 -0.52 -3.21 -7.44
C ILE A 59 0.86 -3.03 -6.80
N ILE A 60 1.69 -4.08 -6.77
CA ILE A 60 3.04 -4.00 -6.21
C ILE A 60 3.91 -3.02 -7.01
N ASN A 61 3.92 -3.11 -8.34
CA ASN A 61 4.67 -2.21 -9.20
C ASN A 61 4.23 -0.73 -9.05
N TYR A 62 2.95 -0.48 -8.80
CA TYR A 62 2.48 0.89 -8.53
C TYR A 62 3.09 1.47 -7.24
N ILE A 63 3.21 0.65 -6.19
CA ILE A 63 3.80 1.07 -4.90
C ILE A 63 5.30 1.32 -5.06
N GLU A 64 6.01 0.39 -5.71
CA GLU A 64 7.43 0.55 -6.04
C GLU A 64 7.68 1.80 -6.88
N SER A 65 6.83 2.07 -7.87
CA SER A 65 6.93 3.24 -8.73
C SER A 65 6.64 4.56 -8.02
N LYS A 66 5.66 4.58 -7.10
CA LYS A 66 5.36 5.76 -6.25
C LYS A 66 6.58 6.17 -5.43
N ILE A 67 7.31 5.18 -4.92
CA ILE A 67 8.52 5.37 -4.13
C ILE A 67 9.67 5.80 -5.01
N ASN A 68 9.82 5.20 -6.20
CA ASN A 68 10.82 5.66 -7.15
C ASN A 68 10.61 7.13 -7.51
N ASN A 69 9.39 7.58 -7.80
CA ASN A 69 9.12 9.00 -8.07
C ASN A 69 9.38 9.89 -6.83
N GLY A 70 8.86 9.54 -5.66
CA GLY A 70 9.05 10.34 -4.44
C GLY A 70 10.51 10.41 -3.97
N ILE A 71 11.25 9.31 -4.05
CA ILE A 71 12.69 9.25 -3.76
C ILE A 71 13.48 10.02 -4.82
N LEU A 72 13.12 9.91 -6.11
CA LEU A 72 13.76 10.70 -7.17
C LEU A 72 13.57 12.21 -6.96
N GLU A 73 12.40 12.64 -6.51
CA GLU A 73 12.10 14.04 -6.19
C GLU A 73 12.89 14.55 -4.97
N ASP A 74 12.97 13.75 -3.89
CA ASP A 74 13.79 14.09 -2.72
C ASP A 74 15.30 14.14 -3.06
N LEU A 75 15.77 13.18 -3.87
CA LEU A 75 17.16 13.10 -4.30
C LEU A 75 17.53 14.26 -5.24
N ASN A 76 16.63 14.61 -6.17
CA ASN A 76 16.78 15.79 -7.02
C ASN A 76 16.80 17.09 -6.18
N SER A 77 15.96 17.18 -5.16
CA SER A 77 15.93 18.34 -4.25
C SER A 77 17.23 18.49 -3.47
N LYS A 78 17.80 17.39 -2.95
CA LYS A 78 19.10 17.37 -2.28
C LYS A 78 20.26 17.77 -3.19
N ILE A 79 20.27 17.28 -4.43
CA ILE A 79 21.29 17.64 -5.45
C ILE A 79 21.20 19.14 -5.79
N GLN A 80 19.99 19.68 -5.98
CA GLN A 80 19.80 21.11 -6.24
C GLN A 80 20.23 21.97 -5.05
N LEU A 81 19.96 21.53 -3.82
CA LEU A 81 20.43 22.20 -2.61
C LEU A 81 21.96 22.22 -2.51
N ALA A 82 22.63 21.11 -2.81
CA ALA A 82 24.08 21.02 -2.85
C ALA A 82 24.67 21.92 -3.93
N LYS A 83 24.10 21.93 -5.15
CA LYS A 83 24.49 22.85 -6.24
C LYS A 83 24.32 24.32 -5.85
N LYS A 84 23.24 24.65 -5.14
CA LYS A 84 23.00 26.02 -4.65
C LYS A 84 24.02 26.45 -3.59
N ARG A 85 24.42 25.52 -2.70
CA ARG A 85 25.46 25.74 -1.68
C ARG A 85 26.87 25.83 -2.25
N ALA A 86 27.14 25.23 -3.40
CA ALA A 86 28.42 25.37 -4.10
C ALA A 86 28.52 26.63 -4.97
N ARG A 87 27.43 27.40 -5.08
CA ARG A 87 27.35 28.66 -5.84
C ARG A 87 27.44 29.90 -4.93
N VAL A 88 27.44 29.72 -3.61
CA VAL A 88 27.83 30.75 -2.62
C VAL A 88 29.32 30.65 -2.33
#